data_AF-A0A642C5P8-F1
#
_entry.id   AF-A0A642C5P8-F1
#
_cell.length_a   1.000
_cell.length_b   1.000
_cell.length_c   1.000
_cell.angle_alpha   90.00
_cell.angle_beta   90.00
_cell.angle_gamma   90.00
#
_symmetry.space_group_name_H-M   'P 1'
#
loop_
_entity.id
_entity.type
_entity.pdbx_description
1 polymer ?
#
loop_
_entity_poly.entity_id
_entity_poly.type
_entity_poly.pdbx_seq_one_letter_code
_entity_poly.pdbx_strand_id
1 'polypeptide(L)' 'DIPALAVAAFNDVCTGGNPRPTSVAEIEVLYRKAF' A
#
# COMPACT_ATOMS: atom_id res chain seq x y z
N ASP A 1 -2.36 9.78 -8.95
CA ASP A 1 -2.08 8.33 -9.09
C ASP A 1 -1.99 7.56 -7.78
N ILE A 2 -1.71 8.21 -6.64
CA ILE A 2 -1.56 7.55 -5.31
C ILE A 2 -2.70 6.55 -4.99
N PRO A 3 -4.01 6.84 -5.21
CA PRO A 3 -5.05 5.85 -4.93
C PRO A 3 -4.93 4.56 -5.75
N ALA A 4 -4.57 4.67 -7.03
CA ALA A 4 -4.38 3.51 -7.91
C ALA A 4 -3.12 2.71 -7.54
N LEU A 5 -2.04 3.40 -7.20
CA LEU A 5 -0.80 2.79 -6.71
C LEU A 5 -1.02 2.02 -5.40
N ALA A 6 -1.84 2.57 -4.49
CA ALA A 6 -2.15 1.90 -3.22
C ALA A 6 -2.92 0.58 -3.42
N VAL A 7 -3.87 0.54 -4.37
CA VAL A 7 -4.57 -0.70 -4.74
C VAL A 7 -3.63 -1.70 -5.38
N ALA A 8 -2.77 -1.25 -6.30
CA ALA A 8 -1.78 -2.13 -6.95
C ALA A 8 -0.83 -2.75 -5.94
N ALA A 9 -0.28 -1.94 -5.02
CA ALA A 9 0.60 -2.42 -3.96
C ALA A 9 -0.13 -3.38 -3.00
N PHE A 10 -1.39 -3.12 -2.64
CA PHE A 10 -2.15 -4.03 -1.79
C PHE A 10 -2.33 -5.42 -2.42
N ASN A 11 -2.49 -5.48 -3.74
CA ASN A 11 -2.66 -6.72 -4.50
C ASN A 11 -1.34 -7.39 -4.91
N ASP A 12 -0.18 -6.80 -4.58
CA ASP A 12 1.11 -7.38 -4.89
C ASP A 12 1.39 -8.62 -4.01
N VAL A 13 1.98 -9.65 -4.61
CA VAL A 13 2.30 -10.92 -3.92
C VAL A 13 3.22 -10.73 -2.72
N CYS A 14 4.06 -9.68 -2.74
CA CYS A 14 4.99 -9.38 -1.66
C CYS A 14 4.28 -8.78 -0.44
N THR A 15 3.14 -8.11 -0.62
CA THR A 15 2.42 -7.43 0.48
C THR A 15 1.95 -8.40 1.56
N GLY A 16 1.57 -9.63 1.18
CA GLY A 16 1.24 -10.68 2.13
C GLY A 16 2.41 -11.13 3.02
N GLY A 17 3.65 -10.87 2.60
CA GLY A 17 4.86 -11.15 3.38
C GLY A 17 5.23 -10.06 4.39
N ASN A 18 4.57 -8.89 4.36
CA ASN A 18 4.83 -7.83 5.32
C ASN A 18 4.34 -8.27 6.72
N PRO A 19 5.19 -8.25 7.76
CA PRO A 19 4.84 -8.80 9.08
C PRO A 19 3.72 -8.01 9.78
N ARG A 20 3.45 -6.78 9.32
CA ARG A 20 2.31 -5.99 9.74
C ARG A 20 1.22 -6.10 8.66
N PRO A 21 0.04 -6.67 8.97
CA PRO A 21 -1.12 -6.58 8.10
C PRO A 21 -1.43 -5.10 7.80
N THR A 22 -1.85 -4.84 6.58
CA THR A 22 -2.09 -3.47 6.10
C THR A 22 -3.38 -3.42 5.29
N SER A 23 -3.79 -2.21 4.91
CA SER A 23 -4.94 -1.92 4.08
C SER A 23 -4.58 -0.95 2.95
N VAL A 24 -5.41 -0.87 1.91
CA VAL A 24 -5.24 0.13 0.83
C VAL A 24 -5.13 1.54 1.39
N ALA A 25 -5.95 1.90 2.40
CA ALA A 25 -5.92 3.22 3.02
C ALA A 25 -4.60 3.50 3.77
N GLU A 26 -4.06 2.52 4.49
CA GLU A 26 -2.75 2.66 5.15
C GLU A 26 -1.61 2.82 4.14
N ILE A 27 -1.63 2.07 3.03
CA ILE A 27 -0.64 2.21 1.95
C ILE A 27 -0.74 3.59 1.29
N GLU A 28 -1.96 4.11 1.08
CA GLU A 28 -2.15 5.46 0.53
C GLU A 28 -1.53 6.53 1.43
N VAL A 29 -1.70 6.41 2.76
CA VAL A 29 -1.07 7.30 3.74
C VAL A 29 0.45 7.23 3.66
N LEU A 30 1.03 6.05 3.42
CA LEU A 30 2.48 5.89 3.24
C LEU A 30 2.96 6.60 1.96
N TYR A 31 2.26 6.43 0.83
CA TYR A 31 2.61 7.12 -0.40
C TYR A 31 2.54 8.65 -0.27
N ARG A 32 1.52 9.17 0.44
CA ARG A 32 1.39 10.62 0.72
C ARG A 32 2.44 11.16 1.71
N LYS A 33 3.14 10.30 2.44
CA LYS A 33 4.26 10.70 3.31
C LYS A 33 5.60 10.68 2.57
N ALA A 34 5.71 9.87 1.54
CA ALA A 34 6.93 9.71 0.75
C ALA A 34 7.10 10.80 -0.34
N PHE A 35 6.02 11.52 -0.67
CA PHE A 35 5.96 12.58 -1.68
C PHE A 35 5.12 13.75 -1.17
#